data_AF-A0A952HS11-F1
#
_entry.id   AF-A0A952HS11-F1
#
_cell.length_a   1.000
_cell.length_b   1.000
_cell.length_c   1.000
_cell.angle_alpha   90.00
_cell.angle_beta   90.00
_cell.angle_gamma   90.00
#
_symmetry.space_group_name_H-M   'P 1'
#
loop_
_entity.id
_entity.type
_entity.pdbx_description
1 polymer ?
#
loop_
_entity_poly.entity_id
_entity_poly.type
_entity_poly.pdbx_seq_one_letter_code
_entity_poly.pdbx_strand_id
1 'polypeptide(L)'
;MTRCIRLFLISAVLFGISYAKQPSDTKVKQYIYLAENCINSGELDRAYKHLQDAESLAMDKKHLVYIYKEMGEIAERKGHYTDALLYYTRSLILAKNSKYKELESVLNKKVSNIQLCLAGK
;
A
#
# COMPACT_ATOMS: atom_id res chain seq x y z
N MET A 1 -32.34 25.90 26.71
CA MET A 1 -32.14 24.44 26.81
C MET A 1 -31.82 23.78 25.45
N THR A 2 -31.17 24.47 24.51
CA THR A 2 -31.02 24.01 23.10
C THR A 2 -29.56 23.91 22.63
N ARG A 3 -28.57 24.25 23.49
CA ARG A 3 -27.14 24.20 23.14
C ARG A 3 -26.48 22.82 23.36
N CYS A 4 -27.06 21.94 24.19
CA CYS A 4 -26.47 20.60 24.44
C CYS A 4 -26.74 19.60 23.31
N ILE A 5 -27.83 19.74 22.56
CA ILE A 5 -28.19 18.79 21.49
C ILE A 5 -27.28 18.95 20.26
N ARG A 6 -26.76 20.16 20.02
CA ARG A 6 -25.88 20.45 18.88
C ARG A 6 -24.48 19.83 18.99
N LEU A 7 -23.98 19.62 20.21
CA LEU A 7 -22.69 18.95 20.43
C LEU A 7 -22.77 17.44 20.23
N PHE A 8 -23.93 16.82 20.52
CA PHE A 8 -24.15 15.38 20.39
C PHE A 8 -24.33 14.93 18.93
N LEU A 9 -24.85 15.81 18.06
CA LEU A 9 -24.98 15.51 16.63
C LEU A 9 -23.64 15.58 15.88
N ILE A 10 -22.68 16.39 16.34
CA ILE A 10 -21.34 16.48 15.71
C ILE A 10 -20.51 15.23 16.00
N SER A 11 -20.61 14.64 17.20
CA SER A 11 -19.92 13.38 17.52
C SER A 11 -20.52 12.17 16.80
N ALA A 12 -21.85 12.13 16.60
CA ALA A 12 -22.51 11.09 15.82
C ALA A 12 -22.20 11.18 14.32
N VAL A 13 -22.07 12.39 13.77
CA VAL A 13 -21.59 12.59 12.39
C VAL A 13 -20.13 12.17 12.26
N LEU A 14 -19.25 12.51 13.20
CA LEU A 14 -17.86 12.04 13.20
C LEU A 14 -17.73 10.51 13.27
N PHE A 15 -18.61 9.83 14.03
CA PHE A 15 -18.63 8.36 14.10
C PHE A 15 -19.29 7.72 12.87
N GLY A 16 -20.32 8.35 12.29
CA GLY A 16 -21.02 7.89 11.09
C GLY A 16 -20.23 8.05 9.78
N ILE A 17 -19.34 9.05 9.70
CA ILE A 17 -18.40 9.19 8.56
C ILE A 17 -17.33 8.07 8.56
N SER A 18 -17.18 7.30 9.65
CA SER A 18 -16.16 6.24 9.76
C SER A 18 -16.34 5.06 8.78
N TYR A 19 -17.49 4.94 8.11
CA TYR A 19 -17.74 3.89 7.10
C TYR A 19 -18.05 4.43 5.70
N ALA A 20 -18.18 5.75 5.52
CA ALA A 20 -18.28 6.34 4.20
C ALA A 20 -16.87 6.36 3.59
N LYS A 21 -16.66 5.57 2.54
CA LYS A 21 -15.41 5.46 1.78
C LYS A 21 -14.86 6.86 1.48
N GLN A 22 -13.81 7.26 2.19
CA GLN A 22 -13.30 8.62 2.10
C GLN A 22 -12.83 8.92 0.66
N PRO A 23 -12.95 10.17 0.18
CA PRO A 23 -12.46 10.53 -1.16
C PRO A 23 -10.96 10.23 -1.35
N SER A 24 -10.17 10.22 -0.26
CA SER A 24 -8.78 9.76 -0.24
C SER A 24 -8.64 8.27 -0.58
N ASP A 25 -9.49 7.40 -0.03
CA ASP A 25 -9.49 5.96 -0.32
C ASP A 25 -9.76 5.65 -1.81
N THR A 26 -10.70 6.39 -2.40
CA THR A 26 -10.99 6.30 -3.83
C THR A 26 -9.80 6.74 -4.68
N LYS A 27 -9.14 7.84 -4.29
CA LYS A 27 -7.98 8.37 -5.01
C LYS A 27 -6.75 7.46 -4.90
N VAL A 28 -6.51 6.86 -3.73
CA VAL A 28 -5.46 5.86 -3.53
C VAL A 28 -5.66 4.68 -4.48
N LYS A 29 -6.89 4.17 -4.61
CA LYS A 29 -7.21 3.07 -5.54
C LYS A 29 -6.98 3.45 -7.00
N GLN A 30 -7.29 4.68 -7.38
CA GLN A 30 -7.01 5.16 -8.74
C GLN A 30 -5.51 5.18 -9.02
N TYR A 31 -4.69 5.70 -8.10
CA TYR A 31 -3.25 5.70 -8.28
C TYR A 31 -2.65 4.29 -8.31
N ILE A 32 -3.14 3.38 -7.48
CA ILE A 32 -2.74 1.97 -7.52
C ILE A 32 -3.05 1.36 -8.88
N TYR A 33 -4.26 1.58 -9.40
CA TYR A 33 -4.66 1.08 -10.72
C TYR A 33 -3.81 1.66 -11.85
N LEU A 34 -3.51 2.96 -11.81
CA LEU A 34 -2.61 3.60 -12.77
C LEU A 34 -1.19 3.00 -12.69
N ALA A 35 -0.69 2.75 -11.48
CA ALA A 35 0.60 2.13 -11.29
C ALA A 35 0.65 0.72 -11.88
N GLU A 36 -0.36 -0.12 -11.65
CA GLU A 36 -0.46 -1.46 -12.24
C GLU A 36 -0.43 -1.42 -13.77
N ASN A 37 -1.19 -0.51 -14.37
CA ASN A 37 -1.18 -0.34 -15.83
C ASN A 37 0.19 0.11 -16.34
N CYS A 38 0.88 1.00 -15.63
CA CYS A 38 2.24 1.40 -15.94
C CYS A 38 3.24 0.24 -15.76
N ILE A 39 3.09 -0.60 -14.74
CA ILE A 39 3.92 -1.81 -14.54
C ILE A 39 3.74 -2.80 -15.69
N ASN A 40 2.50 -2.99 -16.14
CA ASN A 40 2.17 -3.89 -17.25
C ASN A 40 2.68 -3.39 -18.60
N SER A 41 2.73 -2.07 -18.79
CA SER A 41 3.31 -1.43 -19.98
C SER A 41 4.84 -1.26 -19.92
N GLY A 42 5.47 -1.57 -18.78
CA GLY A 42 6.91 -1.43 -18.58
C GLY A 42 7.37 -0.01 -18.21
N GLU A 43 6.45 0.93 -18.02
CA GLU A 43 6.71 2.32 -17.61
C GLU A 43 6.98 2.42 -16.10
N LEU A 44 8.06 1.76 -15.65
CA LEU A 44 8.35 1.54 -14.23
C LEU A 44 8.54 2.84 -13.42
N ASP A 45 9.13 3.88 -14.01
CA ASP A 45 9.32 5.18 -13.33
C ASP A 45 7.99 5.90 -13.09
N ARG A 46 7.08 5.86 -14.06
CA ARG A 46 5.74 6.43 -13.92
C ARG A 46 4.91 5.64 -12.92
N ALA A 47 5.00 4.31 -12.96
CA ALA A 47 4.37 3.46 -11.96
C ALA A 47 4.82 3.83 -10.54
N TYR A 48 6.13 3.99 -10.35
CA TYR A 48 6.69 4.35 -9.05
C TYR A 48 6.17 5.69 -8.56
N LYS A 49 6.08 6.70 -9.42
CA LYS A 49 5.51 8.01 -9.07
C LYS A 49 4.05 7.91 -8.62
N HIS A 50 3.22 7.14 -9.34
CA HIS A 50 1.83 6.91 -8.94
C HIS A 50 1.73 6.20 -7.58
N LEU A 51 2.63 5.26 -7.29
CA LEU A 51 2.68 4.60 -5.99
C LEU A 51 3.11 5.53 -4.86
N GLN A 52 4.02 6.49 -5.10
CA GLN A 52 4.39 7.51 -4.11
C GLN A 52 3.21 8.44 -3.81
N ASP A 53 2.47 8.86 -4.84
CA ASP A 53 1.23 9.63 -4.64
C ASP A 53 0.21 8.83 -3.83
N ALA A 54 0.05 7.53 -4.12
CA ALA A 54 -0.83 6.64 -3.36
C ALA A 54 -0.38 6.48 -1.90
N GLU A 55 0.93 6.33 -1.66
CA GLU A 55 1.51 6.20 -0.31
C GLU A 55 1.21 7.43 0.55
N SER A 56 1.37 8.63 -0.02
CA SER A 56 1.13 9.90 0.67
C SER A 56 -0.33 10.09 1.11
N LEU A 57 -1.27 9.41 0.45
CA LEU A 57 -2.72 9.51 0.70
C LEU A 57 -3.28 8.30 1.46
N ALA A 58 -2.53 7.21 1.55
CA ALA A 58 -2.98 5.97 2.16
C ALA A 58 -2.99 6.05 3.68
N MET A 59 -4.19 6.05 4.27
CA MET A 59 -4.37 5.98 5.72
C MET A 59 -4.58 4.54 6.24
N ASP A 60 -5.06 3.65 5.37
CA ASP A 60 -5.31 2.25 5.71
C ASP A 60 -4.05 1.40 5.43
N LYS A 61 -3.67 0.59 6.42
CA LYS A 61 -2.61 -0.42 6.32
C LYS A 61 -2.82 -1.35 5.13
N LYS A 62 -4.07 -1.65 4.76
CA LYS A 62 -4.38 -2.48 3.60
C LYS A 62 -3.78 -1.94 2.30
N HIS A 63 -3.95 -0.64 2.04
CA HIS A 63 -3.39 -0.01 0.85
C HIS A 63 -1.87 0.05 0.93
N LEU A 64 -1.32 0.38 2.11
CA LEU A 64 0.13 0.42 2.30
C LEU A 64 0.80 -0.93 2.03
N VAL A 65 0.20 -2.05 2.45
CA VAL A 65 0.70 -3.40 2.11
C VAL A 65 0.81 -3.56 0.59
N TYR A 66 -0.23 -3.18 -0.15
CA TYR A 66 -0.25 -3.29 -1.60
C TYR A 66 0.77 -2.38 -2.27
N ILE A 67 0.82 -1.10 -1.87
CA ILE A 67 1.72 -0.09 -2.42
C ILE A 67 3.17 -0.54 -2.27
N TYR A 68 3.59 -0.98 -1.08
CA TYR A 68 4.95 -1.46 -0.87
C TYR A 68 5.25 -2.76 -1.63
N LYS A 69 4.26 -3.63 -1.84
CA LYS A 69 4.44 -4.84 -2.67
C LYS A 69 4.75 -4.44 -4.12
N GLU A 70 3.99 -3.50 -4.68
CA GLU A 70 4.22 -3.00 -6.06
C GLU A 70 5.54 -2.24 -6.19
N MET A 71 5.91 -1.42 -5.20
CA MET A 71 7.23 -0.74 -5.18
C MET A 71 8.39 -1.75 -5.15
N GLY A 72 8.25 -2.82 -4.37
CA GLY A 72 9.22 -3.91 -4.35
C GLY A 72 9.36 -4.61 -5.69
N GLU A 73 8.24 -4.82 -6.39
CA GLU A 73 8.24 -5.41 -7.74
C GLU A 73 8.92 -4.50 -8.77
N ILE A 74 8.66 -3.19 -8.72
CA ILE A 74 9.34 -2.23 -9.58
C ILE A 74 10.85 -2.26 -9.33
N ALA A 75 11.28 -2.27 -8.06
CA ALA A 75 12.70 -2.33 -7.71
C ALA A 75 13.34 -3.66 -8.17
N GLU A 76 12.65 -4.79 -8.02
CA GLU A 76 13.09 -6.10 -8.50
C GLU A 76 13.29 -6.09 -10.02
N ARG A 77 12.31 -5.58 -10.78
CA ARG A 77 12.38 -5.47 -12.25
C ARG A 77 13.50 -4.55 -12.74
N LYS A 78 13.88 -3.55 -11.93
CA LYS A 78 15.04 -2.67 -12.20
C LYS A 78 16.38 -3.28 -11.78
N GLY A 79 16.40 -4.45 -11.14
CA GLY A 79 17.61 -5.08 -10.60
C GLY A 79 18.11 -4.47 -9.29
N HIS A 80 17.34 -3.57 -8.67
CA HIS A 80 17.65 -2.95 -7.38
C HIS A 80 17.20 -3.86 -6.23
N TYR A 81 17.86 -5.02 -6.10
CA TYR A 81 17.45 -6.08 -5.18
C TYR A 81 17.44 -5.66 -3.70
N THR A 82 18.35 -4.79 -3.28
CA THR A 82 18.39 -4.28 -1.90
C THR A 82 17.15 -3.42 -1.59
N ASP A 83 16.75 -2.55 -2.52
CA ASP A 83 15.55 -1.72 -2.37
C ASP A 83 14.28 -2.58 -2.43
N ALA A 84 14.24 -3.57 -3.33
CA ALA A 84 13.15 -4.52 -3.42
C ALA A 84 12.94 -5.29 -2.11
N LEU A 85 14.05 -5.76 -1.49
CA LEU A 85 14.01 -6.44 -0.20
C LEU A 85 13.47 -5.52 0.90
N LEU A 86 13.89 -4.26 0.93
CA LEU A 86 13.39 -3.27 1.89
C LEU A 86 11.87 -3.08 1.76
N TYR A 87 11.36 -2.88 0.54
CA TYR A 87 9.93 -2.69 0.30
C TYR A 87 9.10 -3.92 0.63
N TYR A 88 9.53 -5.10 0.19
CA TYR A 88 8.82 -6.35 0.51
C TYR A 88 8.82 -6.63 2.01
N THR A 89 9.89 -6.32 2.73
CA THR A 89 9.96 -6.47 4.18
C THR A 89 8.99 -5.52 4.89
N ARG A 90 8.91 -4.25 4.45
CA ARG A 90 7.92 -3.29 4.98
C ARG A 90 6.49 -3.78 4.75
N SER A 91 6.20 -4.24 3.54
CA SER A 91 4.90 -4.83 3.19
C SER A 91 4.58 -6.04 4.09
N LEU A 92 5.56 -6.92 4.33
CA LEU A 92 5.41 -8.13 5.15
C LEU A 92 5.11 -7.79 6.62
N ILE A 93 5.80 -6.80 7.19
CA ILE A 93 5.55 -6.34 8.56
C ILE A 93 4.11 -5.83 8.71
N LEU A 94 3.62 -5.06 7.74
CA LEU A 94 2.25 -4.56 7.74
C LEU A 94 1.22 -5.67 7.52
N ALA A 95 1.54 -6.64 6.65
CA ALA A 95 0.70 -7.79 6.37
C ALA A 95 0.55 -8.71 7.58
N LYS A 96 1.62 -8.96 8.36
CA LYS A 96 1.58 -9.75 9.61
C LYS A 96 0.76 -9.09 10.71
N ASN A 97 0.80 -7.76 10.77
CA ASN A 97 0.00 -6.96 11.71
C ASN A 97 -1.48 -6.88 11.32
N SER A 98 -1.85 -7.42 10.17
CA SER A 98 -3.19 -7.41 9.62
C SER A 98 -3.60 -8.87 9.32
N LYS A 99 -4.90 -9.20 9.24
CA LYS A 99 -5.32 -10.60 8.96
C LYS A 99 -5.17 -10.98 7.46
N TYR A 100 -4.13 -10.51 6.76
CA TYR A 100 -3.93 -10.70 5.31
C TYR A 100 -2.99 -11.88 4.98
N LYS A 101 -3.40 -13.10 5.34
CA LYS A 101 -2.58 -14.32 5.19
C LYS A 101 -2.11 -14.61 3.75
N GLU A 102 -2.93 -14.28 2.76
CA GLU A 102 -2.59 -14.53 1.35
C GLU A 102 -1.40 -13.69 0.88
N LEU A 103 -1.36 -12.41 1.27
CA LEU A 103 -0.27 -11.50 0.93
C LEU A 103 1.02 -11.87 1.65
N GLU A 104 0.93 -12.37 2.88
CA GLU A 104 2.09 -12.84 3.65
C GLU A 104 2.85 -13.96 2.91
N SER A 105 2.14 -14.95 2.37
CA SER A 105 2.76 -16.05 1.63
C SER A 105 3.50 -15.55 0.37
N VAL A 106 2.87 -14.66 -0.39
CA VAL A 106 3.47 -14.04 -1.59
C VAL A 106 4.72 -13.25 -1.23
N LEU A 107 4.65 -12.44 -0.18
CA LEU A 107 5.77 -11.59 0.27
C LEU A 107 6.93 -12.42 0.81
N ASN A 108 6.67 -13.47 1.57
CA ASN A 108 7.72 -14.39 2.05
C ASN A 108 8.45 -15.06 0.87
N LYS A 109 7.71 -15.48 -0.17
CA LYS A 109 8.32 -16.03 -1.39
C LYS A 109 9.20 -15.00 -2.09
N LYS A 110 8.72 -13.76 -2.25
CA LYS A 110 9.48 -12.67 -2.86
C LYS A 110 10.77 -12.35 -2.10
N VAL A 111 10.71 -12.23 -0.77
CA VAL A 111 11.87 -12.01 0.10
C VAL A 111 12.89 -13.14 -0.04
N SER A 112 12.44 -14.39 0.05
CA SER A 112 13.32 -15.57 -0.07
C SER A 112 14.02 -15.63 -1.43
N ASN A 113 13.28 -15.38 -2.52
CA ASN A 113 13.86 -15.35 -3.87
C ASN A 113 14.96 -14.29 -4.00
N ILE A 114 14.74 -13.07 -3.49
CA ILE A 114 15.74 -12.00 -3.54
C ILE A 114 16.97 -12.36 -2.72
N GLN A 115 16.80 -12.97 -1.54
CA GLN A 115 17.92 -13.41 -0.71
C GLN A 115 18.78 -14.47 -1.42
N LEU A 116 18.15 -15.41 -2.13
CA LEU A 116 18.87 -16.37 -2.97
C LEU A 116 19.62 -15.68 -4.12
N CYS A 117 18.99 -14.71 -4.80
CA CYS A 117 19.65 -13.91 -5.85
C CYS A 117 20.84 -13.09 -5.33
N LEU A 118 20.79 -12.64 -4.06
CA LEU A 118 21.89 -11.92 -3.42
C LEU A 118 23.00 -12.85 -2.94
N ALA A 119 22.68 -14.06 -2.46
CA ALA A 119 23.66 -15.04 -1.98
C ALA A 119 24.40 -15.77 -3.10
N GLY A 120 23.86 -15.79 -4.32
CA GLY A 120 24.49 -16.38 -5.51
C GLY A 120 25.43 -15.43 -6.27
N LYS A 121 25.72 -14.24 -5.73
CA LYS A 121 26.69 -13.28 -6.26
C LYS A 121 27.93 -13.25 -5.38
#